data_AF-W4KLQ8-F1
#
_entry.id   AF-W4KLQ8-F1
#
_cell.length_a   1.000
_cell.length_b   1.000
_cell.length_c   1.000
_cell.angle_alpha   90.00
_cell.angle_beta   90.00
_cell.angle_gamma   90.00
#
_symmetry.space_group_name_H-M   'P 1'
#
loop_
_entity.id
_entity.type
_entity.pdbx_description
1 polymer ?
#
loop_
_entity_poly.entity_id
_entity_poly.type
_entity_poly.pdbx_seq_one_letter_code
_entity_poly.pdbx_strand_id
1 'polypeptide(L)'
;MLQLTSSITNAVRRLLYDPKLFWALAAVVIIGDAILTQLIIRFVSYTEIDWETYMYQVQLYIKGERDYSNISGPTGPLVYPAGHVHIHELLYRITGAGLDIAFAQQIYAGLYIVSLVLSCAIYRTAGALPNWVILLLPLSKRLHSIFVLRLFNDCWAVVLTQMAVLSFAAGSYDLGAVIFSAAVSVKMSALLCLPGILVICVKRRGPLDTFRLVAIMTLVQGLICRQFLRDYPWPYFANAFDLSRVFLYKWTVNWRFLDEATFLSPGLARGLLLGHASVLIAFGLFKWCYKDGGFIAVLRKALTNPMKASGVSQITADDVVTIVFSANLIGIIFARSLHYQFYSWYAQQLPFLLWRTPYPTFVKLCILSAVEYAWNVYPSTVVSSGMLVTANVLALIGVWHGYPMDTPQSDSGVKTD
;
A
#
# COMPACT_ATOMS: atom_id res chain seq x y z
N MET A 1 -27.99 18.98 33.93
CA MET A 1 -27.31 19.42 32.68
C MET A 1 -25.80 19.21 32.76
N LEU A 2 -25.09 19.78 33.74
CA LEU A 2 -23.63 19.63 33.92
C LEU A 2 -23.11 18.17 34.06
N GLN A 3 -23.82 17.31 34.81
CA GLN A 3 -23.46 15.88 34.95
C GLN A 3 -23.66 15.07 33.65
N LEU A 4 -24.66 15.41 32.85
CA LEU A 4 -24.91 14.75 31.56
C LEU A 4 -23.83 15.14 30.55
N THR A 5 -23.47 16.43 30.51
CA THR A 5 -22.38 16.92 29.65
C THR A 5 -21.03 16.31 30.04
N SER A 6 -20.73 16.12 31.33
CA SER A 6 -19.50 15.46 31.77
C SER A 6 -19.48 13.95 31.45
N SER A 7 -20.64 13.29 31.45
CA SER A 7 -20.74 11.88 31.08
C SER A 7 -20.51 11.66 29.59
N ILE A 8 -21.07 12.53 28.74
CA ILE A 8 -20.91 12.45 27.27
C ILE A 8 -19.46 12.72 26.87
N THR A 9 -18.83 13.77 27.42
CA THR A 9 -17.43 14.09 27.12
C THR A 9 -16.48 12.97 27.52
N ASN A 10 -16.72 12.31 28.67
CA ASN A 10 -15.96 11.14 29.10
C ASN A 10 -16.16 9.94 28.15
N ALA A 11 -17.40 9.67 27.71
CA ALA A 11 -17.68 8.60 26.76
C ALA A 11 -16.96 8.83 25.41
N VAL A 12 -17.03 10.05 24.86
CA VAL A 12 -16.32 10.43 23.62
C VAL A 12 -14.81 10.30 23.80
N ARG A 13 -14.25 10.83 24.89
CA ARG A 13 -12.82 10.70 25.17
C ARG A 13 -12.38 9.24 25.23
N ARG A 14 -13.15 8.37 25.88
CA ARG A 14 -12.85 6.92 25.91
C ARG A 14 -12.91 6.33 24.51
N LEU A 15 -13.94 6.62 23.71
CA LEU A 15 -14.05 6.11 22.34
C LEU A 15 -12.84 6.51 21.47
N LEU A 16 -12.34 7.74 21.62
CA LEU A 16 -11.24 8.29 20.83
C LEU A 16 -9.84 7.84 21.26
N TYR A 17 -9.67 7.36 22.51
CA TYR A 17 -8.33 7.09 23.08
C TYR A 17 -8.17 5.74 23.81
N ASP A 18 -9.24 5.08 24.27
CA ASP A 18 -9.17 3.78 24.96
C ASP A 18 -9.04 2.64 23.93
N PRO A 19 -7.90 1.92 23.85
CA PRO A 19 -7.69 0.87 22.85
C PRO A 19 -8.72 -0.27 22.93
N LYS A 20 -9.40 -0.45 24.08
CA LYS A 20 -10.48 -1.44 24.23
C LYS A 20 -11.70 -1.10 23.39
N LEU A 21 -11.93 0.19 23.11
CA LEU A 21 -13.04 0.67 22.29
C LEU A 21 -12.68 0.88 20.82
N PHE A 22 -11.49 0.47 20.39
CA PHE A 22 -11.02 0.65 19.02
C PHE A 22 -12.01 0.12 17.99
N TRP A 23 -12.46 -1.14 18.14
CA TRP A 23 -13.38 -1.75 17.18
C TRP A 23 -14.78 -1.14 17.23
N ALA A 24 -15.18 -0.53 18.35
CA ALA A 24 -16.43 0.21 18.44
C ALA A 24 -16.37 1.46 17.55
N LEU A 25 -15.27 2.23 17.62
CA LEU A 25 -15.06 3.38 16.73
C LEU A 25 -14.90 2.92 15.27
N ALA A 26 -14.14 1.86 15.03
CA ALA A 26 -13.93 1.32 13.68
C ALA A 26 -15.25 0.90 13.04
N ALA A 27 -16.16 0.25 13.78
CA ALA A 27 -17.48 -0.13 13.28
C ALA A 27 -18.30 1.10 12.84
N VAL A 28 -18.28 2.18 13.63
CA VAL A 28 -18.95 3.44 13.24
C VAL A 28 -18.35 4.02 11.97
N VAL A 29 -17.01 4.03 11.85
CA VAL A 29 -16.31 4.51 10.66
C VAL A 29 -16.66 3.66 9.44
N ILE A 30 -16.58 2.33 9.56
CA ILE A 30 -16.86 1.39 8.46
C ILE A 30 -18.31 1.49 7.99
N ILE A 31 -19.28 1.53 8.91
CA ILE A 31 -20.71 1.65 8.56
C ILE A 31 -20.98 3.02 7.93
N GLY A 32 -20.46 4.10 8.51
CA GLY A 32 -20.62 5.44 7.96
C GLY A 32 -20.06 5.54 6.55
N ASP A 33 -18.89 4.95 6.31
CA ASP A 33 -18.23 5.00 5.01
C ASP A 33 -18.84 4.04 3.98
N ALA A 34 -19.42 2.92 4.42
CA ALA A 34 -20.26 2.07 3.56
C ALA A 34 -21.50 2.84 3.07
N ILE A 35 -22.15 3.61 3.94
CA ILE A 35 -23.26 4.50 3.55
C ILE A 35 -22.76 5.57 2.59
N LEU A 36 -21.65 6.25 2.90
CA LEU A 36 -21.05 7.27 2.02
C LEU A 36 -20.71 6.70 0.64
N THR A 37 -20.12 5.51 0.57
CA THR A 37 -19.78 4.82 -0.67
C THR A 37 -21.03 4.54 -1.51
N GLN A 38 -22.13 4.09 -0.89
CA GLN A 38 -23.40 3.90 -1.60
C GLN A 38 -24.01 5.22 -2.09
N LEU A 39 -23.91 6.30 -1.29
CA LEU A 39 -24.32 7.63 -1.73
C LEU A 39 -23.49 8.12 -2.92
N ILE A 40 -22.18 7.87 -2.92
CA ILE A 40 -21.29 8.22 -4.04
C ILE A 40 -21.71 7.46 -5.31
N ILE A 41 -21.93 6.15 -5.24
CA ILE A 41 -22.39 5.36 -6.40
C ILE A 41 -23.74 5.87 -6.91
N ARG A 42 -24.65 6.24 -6.01
CA ARG A 42 -25.98 6.72 -6.38
C ARG A 42 -25.98 8.10 -7.02
N PHE A 43 -25.11 9.00 -6.57
CA PHE A 43 -25.17 10.43 -6.92
C PHE A 43 -24.02 10.94 -7.78
N VAL A 44 -22.95 10.16 -7.98
CA VAL A 44 -21.81 10.53 -8.80
C VAL A 44 -21.65 9.53 -9.95
N SER A 45 -21.63 10.05 -11.18
CA SER A 45 -21.52 9.22 -12.37
C SER A 45 -20.19 8.48 -12.43
N TYR A 46 -20.27 7.22 -12.88
CA TYR A 46 -19.12 6.44 -13.30
C TYR A 46 -18.33 7.15 -14.40
N THR A 47 -17.01 7.03 -14.39
CA THR A 47 -16.13 7.54 -15.44
C THR A 47 -15.23 6.42 -15.93
N GLU A 48 -15.45 6.02 -17.19
CA GLU A 48 -14.61 5.03 -17.87
C GLU A 48 -13.18 5.56 -18.03
N ILE A 49 -12.19 4.72 -17.73
CA ILE A 49 -10.77 4.99 -17.97
C ILE A 49 -10.09 3.73 -18.48
N ASP A 50 -10.19 2.62 -17.74
CA ASP A 50 -9.47 1.38 -18.07
C ASP A 50 -10.34 0.11 -17.95
N TRP A 51 -11.57 0.19 -17.44
CA TRP A 51 -12.42 -0.99 -17.24
C TRP A 51 -12.72 -1.68 -18.56
N GLU A 52 -13.11 -0.91 -19.59
CA GLU A 52 -13.33 -1.44 -20.94
C GLU A 52 -12.08 -2.15 -21.48
N THR A 53 -10.90 -1.55 -21.27
CA THR A 53 -9.61 -2.16 -21.64
C THR A 53 -9.39 -3.48 -20.92
N TYR A 54 -9.69 -3.59 -19.63
CA TYR A 54 -9.55 -4.84 -18.89
C TYR A 54 -10.47 -5.92 -19.46
N MET A 55 -11.73 -5.58 -19.76
CA MET A 55 -12.70 -6.52 -20.33
C MET A 55 -12.28 -6.99 -21.72
N TYR A 56 -11.77 -6.08 -22.56
CA TYR A 56 -11.28 -6.42 -23.89
C TYR A 56 -10.05 -7.33 -23.85
N GLN A 57 -9.05 -7.00 -23.01
CA GLN A 57 -7.85 -7.82 -22.83
C GLN A 57 -8.18 -9.24 -22.38
N VAL A 58 -9.09 -9.37 -21.42
CA VAL A 58 -9.56 -10.68 -20.93
C VAL A 58 -10.37 -11.42 -21.99
N GLN A 59 -11.14 -10.73 -22.82
CA GLN A 59 -11.85 -11.38 -23.93
C GLN A 59 -10.88 -12.03 -24.92
N LEU A 60 -9.76 -11.39 -25.27
CA LEU A 60 -8.72 -11.99 -26.11
C LEU A 60 -8.14 -13.25 -25.46
N TYR A 61 -7.87 -13.18 -24.16
CA TYR A 61 -7.41 -14.32 -23.38
C TYR A 61 -8.44 -15.47 -23.35
N ILE A 62 -9.73 -15.19 -23.15
CA ILE A 62 -10.81 -16.21 -23.21
C ILE A 62 -10.88 -16.86 -24.59
N LYS A 63 -10.62 -16.12 -25.67
CA LYS A 63 -10.55 -16.63 -27.05
C LYS A 63 -9.32 -17.49 -27.36
N GLY A 64 -8.39 -17.61 -26.41
CA GLY A 64 -7.22 -18.50 -26.53
C GLY A 64 -5.88 -17.78 -26.68
N GLU A 65 -5.84 -16.44 -26.72
CA GLU A 65 -4.57 -15.71 -26.79
C GLU A 65 -3.76 -15.89 -25.48
N ARG A 66 -2.48 -16.18 -25.61
CA ARG A 66 -1.53 -16.39 -24.50
C ARG A 66 -0.25 -15.58 -24.66
N ASP A 67 0.00 -15.02 -25.84
CA ASP A 67 1.11 -14.10 -26.08
C ASP A 67 0.73 -12.69 -25.61
N TYR A 68 1.36 -12.23 -24.52
CA TYR A 68 1.12 -10.89 -23.96
C TYR A 68 1.39 -9.76 -24.95
N SER A 69 2.25 -9.98 -25.95
CA SER A 69 2.52 -8.96 -26.99
C SER A 69 1.31 -8.70 -27.90
N ASN A 70 0.38 -9.65 -27.98
CA ASN A 70 -0.84 -9.57 -28.77
C ASN A 70 -2.08 -9.18 -27.96
N ILE A 71 -1.97 -9.04 -26.64
CA ILE A 71 -3.10 -8.67 -25.76
C ILE A 71 -3.07 -7.16 -25.50
N SER A 72 -3.95 -6.42 -26.17
CA SER A 72 -4.11 -4.96 -25.99
C SER A 72 -5.58 -4.57 -26.06
N GLY A 73 -5.97 -3.53 -25.32
CA GLY A 73 -7.30 -2.92 -25.39
C GLY A 73 -7.25 -1.44 -25.78
N PRO A 74 -8.40 -0.74 -25.74
CA PRO A 74 -8.53 0.65 -26.22
C PRO A 74 -7.55 1.64 -25.59
N THR A 75 -7.20 1.48 -24.32
CA THR A 75 -6.27 2.37 -23.62
C THR A 75 -4.84 1.85 -23.51
N GLY A 76 -4.55 0.67 -24.07
CA GLY A 76 -3.19 0.16 -24.21
C GLY A 76 -3.00 -1.35 -24.00
N PRO A 77 -1.75 -1.81 -24.06
CA PRO A 77 -1.39 -3.22 -23.93
C PRO A 77 -1.59 -3.75 -22.51
N LEU A 78 -1.79 -5.07 -22.40
CA LEU A 78 -1.79 -5.77 -21.13
C LEU A 78 -0.39 -5.74 -20.51
N VAL A 79 -0.30 -5.08 -19.36
CA VAL A 79 0.96 -4.87 -18.62
C VAL A 79 0.88 -5.25 -17.16
N TYR A 80 -0.24 -5.83 -16.78
CA TYR A 80 -0.40 -6.39 -15.45
C TYR A 80 -0.05 -7.87 -15.50
N PRO A 81 0.57 -8.44 -14.44
CA PRO A 81 0.88 -9.85 -14.43
C PRO A 81 -0.38 -10.72 -14.37
N ALA A 82 -0.20 -12.04 -14.47
CA ALA A 82 -1.29 -12.98 -14.74
C ALA A 82 -2.45 -12.97 -13.74
N GLY A 83 -2.23 -12.55 -12.49
CA GLY A 83 -3.29 -12.41 -11.49
C GLY A 83 -4.36 -11.38 -11.89
N HIS A 84 -3.97 -10.32 -12.59
CA HIS A 84 -4.93 -9.37 -13.17
C HIS A 84 -5.89 -10.06 -14.12
N VAL A 85 -5.36 -10.88 -15.05
CA VAL A 85 -6.16 -11.59 -16.05
C VAL A 85 -7.17 -12.51 -15.38
N HIS A 86 -6.76 -13.29 -14.37
CA HIS A 86 -7.65 -14.22 -13.68
C HIS A 86 -8.77 -13.51 -12.89
N ILE A 87 -8.44 -12.40 -12.21
CA ILE A 87 -9.45 -11.60 -11.51
C ILE A 87 -10.45 -11.01 -12.50
N HIS A 88 -9.97 -10.42 -13.60
CA HIS A 88 -10.84 -9.77 -14.56
C HIS A 88 -11.59 -10.77 -15.46
N GLU A 89 -11.10 -12.01 -15.61
CA GLU A 89 -11.87 -13.13 -16.17
C GLU A 89 -13.09 -13.45 -15.32
N LEU A 90 -12.93 -13.56 -14.01
CA LEU A 90 -14.05 -13.77 -13.10
C LEU A 90 -15.05 -12.61 -13.21
N LEU A 91 -14.56 -11.37 -13.18
CA LEU A 91 -15.40 -10.18 -13.31
C LEU A 91 -16.14 -10.16 -14.65
N TYR A 92 -15.46 -10.44 -15.76
CA TYR A 92 -16.06 -10.52 -17.09
C TYR A 92 -17.23 -11.52 -17.12
N ARG A 93 -17.06 -12.70 -16.51
CA ARG A 93 -18.09 -13.75 -16.47
C ARG A 93 -19.33 -13.34 -15.66
N ILE A 94 -19.16 -12.64 -14.55
CA ILE A 94 -20.27 -12.32 -13.62
C ILE A 94 -20.93 -10.97 -13.88
N THR A 95 -20.32 -10.09 -14.68
CA THR A 95 -20.85 -8.75 -15.01
C THR A 95 -21.42 -8.66 -16.43
N GLY A 96 -21.76 -9.81 -17.04
CA GLY A 96 -22.27 -9.85 -18.41
C GLY A 96 -21.25 -9.29 -19.41
N ALA A 97 -20.02 -9.82 -19.40
CA ALA A 97 -18.89 -9.33 -20.20
C ALA A 97 -18.43 -7.90 -19.87
N GLY A 98 -18.67 -7.43 -18.65
CA GLY A 98 -18.30 -6.09 -18.20
C GLY A 98 -19.35 -5.00 -18.45
N LEU A 99 -20.52 -5.36 -18.98
CA LEU A 99 -21.58 -4.41 -19.33
C LEU A 99 -22.43 -3.99 -18.11
N ASP A 100 -22.52 -4.84 -17.08
CA ASP A 100 -23.20 -4.50 -15.83
C ASP A 100 -22.27 -3.69 -14.91
N ILE A 101 -22.12 -2.40 -15.24
CA ILE A 101 -21.30 -1.46 -14.47
C ILE A 101 -21.85 -1.26 -13.06
N ALA A 102 -23.18 -1.26 -12.89
CA ALA A 102 -23.79 -1.10 -11.57
C ALA A 102 -23.38 -2.24 -10.63
N PHE A 103 -23.42 -3.48 -11.11
CA PHE A 103 -22.95 -4.62 -10.33
C PHE A 103 -21.43 -4.56 -10.09
N ALA A 104 -20.63 -4.18 -11.09
CA ALA A 104 -19.19 -3.98 -10.92
C ALA A 104 -18.87 -2.93 -9.84
N GLN A 105 -19.58 -1.80 -9.81
CA GLN A 105 -19.44 -0.78 -8.77
C GLN A 105 -19.74 -1.33 -7.37
N GLN A 106 -20.72 -2.23 -7.22
CA GLN A 106 -21.02 -2.87 -5.94
C GLN A 106 -19.92 -3.85 -5.50
N ILE A 107 -19.31 -4.59 -6.44
CA ILE A 107 -18.13 -5.42 -6.14
C ILE A 107 -16.98 -4.55 -5.63
N TYR A 108 -16.69 -3.44 -6.32
CA TYR A 108 -15.63 -2.53 -5.92
C TYR A 108 -15.96 -1.73 -4.64
N ALA A 109 -17.24 -1.50 -4.34
CA ALA A 109 -17.67 -0.96 -3.05
C ALA A 109 -17.36 -1.94 -1.91
N GLY A 110 -17.70 -3.22 -2.10
CA GLY A 110 -17.31 -4.27 -1.15
C GLY A 110 -15.79 -4.35 -0.98
N LEU A 111 -15.04 -4.27 -2.08
CA LEU A 111 -13.57 -4.27 -2.07
C LEU A 111 -12.99 -3.05 -1.32
N TYR A 112 -13.60 -1.87 -1.47
CA TYR A 112 -13.22 -0.66 -0.74
C TYR A 112 -13.43 -0.82 0.77
N ILE A 113 -14.60 -1.34 1.18
CA ILE A 113 -14.90 -1.58 2.59
C ILE A 113 -13.98 -2.65 3.18
N VAL A 114 -13.65 -3.71 2.44
CA VAL A 114 -12.62 -4.68 2.84
C VAL A 114 -11.27 -3.99 3.04
N SER A 115 -10.86 -3.09 2.14
CA SER A 115 -9.63 -2.32 2.27
C SER A 115 -9.59 -1.45 3.53
N LEU A 116 -10.72 -0.80 3.86
CA LEU A 116 -10.88 -0.02 5.09
C LEU A 116 -10.81 -0.90 6.35
N VAL A 117 -11.51 -2.05 6.36
CA VAL A 117 -11.48 -3.02 7.46
C VAL A 117 -10.06 -3.53 7.70
N LEU A 118 -9.34 -3.90 6.63
CA LEU A 118 -7.95 -4.36 6.71
C LEU A 118 -7.03 -3.26 7.22
N SER A 119 -7.23 -2.00 6.80
CA SER A 119 -6.49 -0.87 7.34
C SER A 119 -6.73 -0.70 8.84
N CYS A 120 -7.98 -0.74 9.30
CA CYS A 120 -8.29 -0.74 10.73
C CYS A 120 -7.62 -1.92 11.48
N ALA A 121 -7.62 -3.11 10.89
CA ALA A 121 -6.97 -4.30 11.47
C ALA A 121 -5.44 -4.14 11.57
N ILE A 122 -4.79 -3.56 10.55
CA ILE A 122 -3.36 -3.25 10.57
C ILE A 122 -3.05 -2.26 11.68
N TYR A 123 -3.84 -1.17 11.79
CA TYR A 123 -3.65 -0.14 12.83
C TYR A 123 -3.83 -0.74 14.24
N ARG A 124 -4.84 -1.61 14.43
CA ARG A 124 -5.08 -2.28 15.71
C ARG A 124 -3.97 -3.24 16.09
N THR A 125 -3.48 -4.00 15.10
CA THR A 125 -2.44 -5.04 15.27
C THR A 125 -1.10 -4.42 15.57
N ALA A 126 -0.72 -3.35 14.86
CA ALA A 126 0.48 -2.58 15.16
C ALA A 126 0.41 -1.91 16.54
N GLY A 127 -0.78 -1.45 16.97
CA GLY A 127 -0.98 -0.84 18.27
C GLY A 127 -0.34 0.55 18.41
N ALA A 128 -0.42 1.14 19.61
CA ALA A 128 0.21 2.42 19.97
C ALA A 128 -0.28 3.68 19.21
N LEU A 129 -1.51 3.66 18.68
CA LEU A 129 -2.16 4.81 18.05
C LEU A 129 -3.43 5.19 18.82
N PRO A 130 -3.73 6.49 19.01
CA PRO A 130 -5.05 6.92 19.43
C PRO A 130 -6.12 6.42 18.45
N ASN A 131 -7.26 5.91 18.95
CA ASN A 131 -8.30 5.36 18.09
C ASN A 131 -8.77 6.37 17.04
N TRP A 132 -8.86 7.66 17.40
CA TRP A 132 -9.37 8.70 16.51
C TRP A 132 -8.60 8.83 15.19
N VAL A 133 -7.36 8.35 15.10
CA VAL A 133 -6.57 8.39 13.86
C VAL A 133 -7.28 7.62 12.73
N ILE A 134 -8.08 6.59 13.04
CA ILE A 134 -8.81 5.83 12.02
C ILE A 134 -9.94 6.64 11.35
N LEU A 135 -10.36 7.76 11.95
CA LEU A 135 -11.30 8.71 11.34
C LEU A 135 -10.73 9.32 10.05
N LEU A 136 -9.41 9.27 9.86
CA LEU A 136 -8.73 9.82 8.68
C LEU A 136 -8.75 8.87 7.48
N LEU A 137 -8.94 7.57 7.69
CA LEU A 137 -8.90 6.54 6.64
C LEU A 137 -9.95 6.71 5.52
N PRO A 138 -11.21 7.09 5.81
CA PRO A 138 -12.23 7.25 4.77
C PRO A 138 -12.21 8.63 4.09
N LEU A 139 -11.42 9.61 4.56
CA LEU A 139 -11.60 11.01 4.16
C LEU A 139 -11.14 11.34 2.73
N SER A 140 -10.58 10.38 2.01
CA SER A 140 -10.08 10.62 0.66
C SER A 140 -11.18 10.54 -0.39
N LYS A 141 -11.47 11.68 -1.03
CA LYS A 141 -12.36 11.74 -2.21
C LYS A 141 -11.79 10.92 -3.36
N ARG A 142 -10.47 11.04 -3.59
CA ARG A 142 -9.80 10.36 -4.69
C ARG A 142 -9.84 8.84 -4.52
N LEU A 143 -9.67 8.34 -3.30
CA LEU A 143 -9.66 6.90 -3.03
C LEU A 143 -11.02 6.26 -3.35
N HIS A 144 -12.13 6.86 -2.89
CA HIS A 144 -13.47 6.44 -3.30
C HIS A 144 -13.61 6.39 -4.82
N SER A 145 -13.17 7.44 -5.49
CA SER A 145 -13.28 7.53 -6.95
C SER A 145 -12.42 6.50 -7.69
N ILE A 146 -11.26 6.10 -7.15
CA ILE A 146 -10.42 5.02 -7.69
C ILE A 146 -11.15 3.68 -7.63
N PHE A 147 -11.77 3.38 -6.49
CA PHE A 147 -12.49 2.12 -6.29
C PHE A 147 -13.81 2.09 -7.07
N VAL A 148 -14.76 2.96 -6.73
CA VAL A 148 -16.16 2.77 -7.16
C VAL A 148 -16.58 3.60 -8.37
N LEU A 149 -15.77 4.57 -8.81
CA LEU A 149 -16.10 5.41 -9.98
C LEU A 149 -15.21 5.15 -11.19
N ARG A 150 -14.12 4.37 -11.02
CA ARG A 150 -13.15 4.05 -12.08
C ARG A 150 -12.78 2.57 -12.17
N LEU A 151 -13.05 1.79 -11.12
CA LEU A 151 -12.89 0.33 -11.10
C LEU A 151 -11.45 -0.13 -11.41
N PHE A 152 -10.44 0.61 -10.93
CA PHE A 152 -9.03 0.32 -11.26
C PHE A 152 -8.52 -1.01 -10.71
N ASN A 153 -7.69 -1.72 -11.49
CA ASN A 153 -6.99 -2.93 -11.06
C ASN A 153 -6.20 -2.76 -9.75
N ASP A 154 -5.67 -1.56 -9.51
CA ASP A 154 -4.92 -1.17 -8.30
C ASP A 154 -5.62 -1.57 -7.00
N CYS A 155 -6.95 -1.51 -6.96
CA CYS A 155 -7.76 -1.82 -5.78
C CYS A 155 -7.54 -3.26 -5.29
N TRP A 156 -7.47 -4.22 -6.22
CA TRP A 156 -7.23 -5.63 -5.92
C TRP A 156 -5.82 -5.86 -5.38
N ALA A 157 -4.82 -5.24 -6.01
CA ALA A 157 -3.43 -5.32 -5.56
C ALA A 157 -3.23 -4.73 -4.16
N VAL A 158 -3.90 -3.61 -3.84
CA VAL A 158 -3.84 -2.96 -2.53
C VAL A 158 -4.46 -3.84 -1.44
N VAL A 159 -5.64 -4.41 -1.68
CA VAL A 159 -6.29 -5.31 -0.72
C VAL A 159 -5.45 -6.55 -0.44
N LEU A 160 -4.88 -7.18 -1.48
CA LEU A 160 -3.94 -8.30 -1.31
C LEU A 160 -2.68 -7.87 -0.54
N THR A 161 -2.13 -6.69 -0.83
CA THR A 161 -0.97 -6.15 -0.10
C THR A 161 -1.29 -5.92 1.38
N GLN A 162 -2.47 -5.36 1.70
CA GLN A 162 -2.92 -5.18 3.08
C GLN A 162 -3.09 -6.51 3.83
N MET A 163 -3.67 -7.53 3.19
CA MET A 163 -3.78 -8.87 3.76
C MET A 163 -2.41 -9.50 4.02
N ALA A 164 -1.45 -9.32 3.11
CA ALA A 164 -0.09 -9.79 3.29
C ALA A 164 0.60 -9.10 4.48
N VAL A 165 0.50 -7.77 4.57
CA VAL A 165 1.06 -6.99 5.68
C VAL A 165 0.46 -7.43 7.02
N LEU A 166 -0.85 -7.61 7.09
CA LEU A 166 -1.52 -8.10 8.29
C LEU A 166 -1.06 -9.51 8.68
N SER A 167 -0.87 -10.39 7.69
CA SER A 167 -0.35 -11.76 7.93
C SER A 167 1.08 -11.74 8.47
N PHE A 168 1.96 -10.90 7.93
CA PHE A 168 3.31 -10.72 8.47
C PHE A 168 3.30 -10.12 9.88
N ALA A 169 2.45 -9.12 10.12
CA ALA A 169 2.30 -8.48 11.43
C ALA A 169 1.76 -9.47 12.49
N ALA A 170 0.89 -10.40 12.10
CA ALA A 170 0.38 -11.48 12.94
C ALA A 170 1.36 -12.66 13.10
N GLY A 171 2.50 -12.65 12.41
CA GLY A 171 3.51 -13.71 12.47
C GLY A 171 3.26 -14.91 11.56
N SER A 172 2.25 -14.87 10.69
CA SER A 172 1.93 -15.91 9.70
C SER A 172 2.73 -15.70 8.40
N TYR A 173 4.05 -15.91 8.44
CA TYR A 173 4.97 -15.60 7.33
C TYR A 173 4.69 -16.38 6.04
N ASP A 174 4.32 -17.67 6.13
CA ASP A 174 4.01 -18.48 4.94
C ASP A 174 2.77 -17.95 4.20
N LEU A 175 1.71 -17.67 4.95
CA LEU A 175 0.49 -17.06 4.42
C LEU A 175 0.79 -15.66 3.85
N GLY A 176 1.57 -14.85 4.57
CA GLY A 176 2.02 -13.55 4.12
C GLY A 176 2.78 -13.63 2.79
N ALA A 177 3.67 -14.62 2.62
CA ALA A 177 4.43 -14.83 1.40
C ALA A 177 3.52 -15.24 0.22
N VAL A 178 2.57 -16.16 0.44
CA VAL A 178 1.60 -16.58 -0.58
C VAL A 178 0.74 -15.40 -1.03
N ILE A 179 0.16 -14.66 -0.08
CA ILE A 179 -0.72 -13.52 -0.38
C ILE A 179 0.07 -12.37 -1.02
N PHE A 180 1.29 -12.10 -0.56
CA PHE A 180 2.13 -11.06 -1.15
C PHE A 180 2.47 -11.39 -2.60
N SER A 181 2.80 -12.65 -2.89
CA SER A 181 3.00 -13.09 -4.27
C SER A 181 1.71 -12.93 -5.10
N ALA A 182 0.54 -13.28 -4.55
CA ALA A 182 -0.72 -12.99 -5.22
C ALA A 182 -0.92 -11.48 -5.48
N ALA A 183 -0.52 -10.59 -4.57
CA ALA A 183 -0.57 -9.14 -4.80
C ALA A 183 0.32 -8.71 -5.98
N VAL A 184 1.56 -9.21 -6.02
CA VAL A 184 2.52 -8.96 -7.11
C VAL A 184 1.96 -9.47 -8.44
N SER A 185 1.26 -10.61 -8.45
CA SER A 185 0.68 -11.15 -9.68
C SER A 185 -0.49 -10.32 -10.21
N VAL A 186 -1.11 -9.47 -9.40
CA VAL A 186 -2.14 -8.50 -9.85
C VAL A 186 -1.51 -7.20 -10.31
N LYS A 187 -0.51 -6.69 -9.56
CA LYS A 187 0.23 -5.49 -9.96
C LYS A 187 1.63 -5.48 -9.34
N MET A 188 2.64 -5.22 -10.18
CA MET A 188 4.04 -5.19 -9.74
C MET A 188 4.36 -4.09 -8.72
N SER A 189 3.50 -3.08 -8.54
CA SER A 189 3.71 -2.03 -7.52
C SER A 189 3.79 -2.58 -6.09
N ALA A 190 3.23 -3.76 -5.82
CA ALA A 190 3.41 -4.44 -4.55
C ALA A 190 4.91 -4.70 -4.23
N LEU A 191 5.77 -4.82 -5.24
CA LEU A 191 7.23 -5.00 -5.05
C LEU A 191 7.89 -3.84 -4.29
N LEU A 192 7.29 -2.65 -4.23
CA LEU A 192 7.78 -1.55 -3.40
C LEU A 192 7.84 -1.94 -1.90
N CYS A 193 7.01 -2.88 -1.46
CA CYS A 193 7.02 -3.42 -0.10
C CYS A 193 8.10 -4.51 0.12
N LEU A 194 8.61 -5.13 -0.95
CA LEU A 194 9.48 -6.32 -0.88
C LEU A 194 10.77 -6.08 -0.07
N PRO A 195 11.50 -4.96 -0.20
CA PRO A 195 12.69 -4.71 0.62
C PRO A 195 12.41 -4.77 2.12
N GLY A 196 11.30 -4.17 2.56
CA GLY A 196 10.87 -4.22 3.95
C GLY A 196 10.49 -5.64 4.39
N ILE A 197 9.77 -6.38 3.53
CA ILE A 197 9.39 -7.78 3.78
C ILE A 197 10.63 -8.68 3.94
N LEU A 198 11.65 -8.52 3.09
CA LEU A 198 12.87 -9.32 3.20
C LEU A 198 13.61 -9.04 4.51
N VAL A 199 13.66 -7.77 4.93
CA VAL A 199 14.29 -7.39 6.21
C VAL A 199 13.55 -8.01 7.39
N ILE A 200 12.22 -7.95 7.45
CA ILE A 200 11.47 -8.58 8.55
C ILE A 200 11.63 -10.10 8.55
N CYS A 201 11.66 -10.75 7.38
CA CYS A 201 11.86 -12.19 7.24
C CYS A 201 13.24 -12.62 7.77
N VAL A 202 14.32 -11.94 7.36
CA VAL A 202 15.67 -12.26 7.85
C VAL A 202 15.75 -12.08 9.36
N LYS A 203 15.21 -10.97 9.86
CA LYS A 203 15.27 -10.67 11.30
C LYS A 203 14.45 -11.65 12.13
N ARG A 204 13.26 -12.07 11.69
CA ARG A 204 12.37 -12.95 12.47
C ARG A 204 12.56 -14.43 12.23
N ARG A 205 12.96 -14.84 11.03
CA ARG A 205 12.99 -16.24 10.59
C ARG A 205 14.39 -16.73 10.22
N GLY A 206 15.31 -15.80 9.95
CA GLY A 206 16.67 -16.11 9.52
C GLY A 206 16.80 -16.23 7.99
N PRO A 207 18.04 -16.19 7.45
CA PRO A 207 18.30 -16.26 6.02
C PRO A 207 17.75 -17.49 5.31
N LEU A 208 17.90 -18.71 5.87
CA LEU A 208 17.49 -19.92 5.15
C LEU A 208 15.97 -20.02 5.02
N ASP A 209 15.25 -19.70 6.08
CA ASP A 209 13.78 -19.66 6.02
C ASP A 209 13.29 -18.51 5.14
N THR A 210 14.01 -17.37 5.11
CA THR A 210 13.73 -16.29 4.15
C THR A 210 13.87 -16.77 2.71
N PHE A 211 14.91 -17.54 2.40
CA PHE A 211 15.07 -18.15 1.08
C PHE A 211 13.91 -19.10 0.76
N ARG A 212 13.47 -19.91 1.73
CA ARG A 212 12.27 -20.77 1.58
C ARG A 212 11.01 -19.94 1.30
N LEU A 213 10.80 -18.82 2.00
CA LEU A 213 9.66 -17.92 1.76
C LEU A 213 9.72 -17.28 0.38
N VAL A 214 10.90 -16.86 -0.09
CA VAL A 214 11.09 -16.37 -1.46
C VAL A 214 10.81 -17.47 -2.48
N ALA A 215 11.24 -18.71 -2.22
CA ALA A 215 10.92 -19.84 -3.08
C ALA A 215 9.40 -20.10 -3.16
N ILE A 216 8.67 -19.96 -2.05
CA ILE A 216 7.19 -20.00 -2.05
C ILE A 216 6.61 -18.88 -2.92
N MET A 217 7.09 -17.64 -2.76
CA MET A 217 6.63 -16.52 -3.59
C MET A 217 6.84 -16.82 -5.08
N THR A 218 8.01 -17.32 -5.46
CA THR A 218 8.34 -17.70 -6.84
C THR A 218 7.46 -18.84 -7.36
N LEU A 219 7.20 -19.85 -6.53
CA LEU A 219 6.31 -20.97 -6.90
C LEU A 219 4.88 -20.48 -7.16
N VAL A 220 4.36 -19.60 -6.30
CA VAL A 220 3.03 -19.00 -6.48
C VAL A 220 2.97 -18.19 -7.77
N GLN A 221 4.01 -17.40 -8.10
CA GLN A 221 4.07 -16.70 -9.40
C GLN A 221 4.00 -17.71 -10.56
N GLY A 222 4.85 -18.74 -10.54
CA GLY A 222 4.92 -19.76 -11.59
C GLY A 222 3.60 -20.51 -11.79
N LEU A 223 2.86 -20.78 -10.70
CA LEU A 223 1.53 -21.38 -10.77
C LEU A 223 0.50 -20.44 -11.41
N ILE A 224 0.48 -19.16 -11.01
CA ILE A 224 -0.48 -18.17 -11.49
C ILE A 224 -0.26 -17.85 -12.98
N CYS A 225 0.99 -17.72 -13.43
CA CYS A 225 1.31 -17.42 -14.83
C CYS A 225 1.60 -18.64 -15.71
N ARG A 226 1.38 -19.87 -15.21
CA ARG A 226 1.73 -21.14 -15.89
C ARG A 226 1.29 -21.18 -17.36
N GLN A 227 0.08 -20.71 -17.65
CA GLN A 227 -0.49 -20.73 -18.99
C GLN A 227 0.21 -19.82 -20.00
N PHE A 228 0.90 -18.79 -19.51
CA PHE A 228 1.68 -17.87 -20.34
C PHE A 228 3.13 -18.37 -20.46
N LEU A 229 3.68 -18.94 -19.38
CA LEU A 229 5.05 -19.46 -19.37
C LEU A 229 5.27 -20.70 -20.24
N ARG A 230 4.22 -21.47 -20.54
CA ARG A 230 4.34 -22.71 -21.33
C ARG A 230 4.83 -22.43 -22.74
N ASP A 231 4.21 -21.46 -23.40
CA ASP A 231 4.41 -21.21 -24.84
C ASP A 231 5.05 -19.81 -25.08
N TYR A 232 4.81 -18.83 -24.20
CA TYR A 232 5.23 -17.43 -24.36
C TYR A 232 5.88 -16.82 -23.09
N PRO A 233 6.94 -17.43 -22.52
CA PRO A 233 7.55 -16.94 -21.28
C PRO A 233 8.15 -15.55 -21.44
N TRP A 234 8.83 -15.27 -22.57
CA TRP A 234 9.47 -13.98 -22.77
C TRP A 234 8.48 -12.83 -22.99
N PRO A 235 7.47 -12.95 -23.88
CA PRO A 235 6.43 -11.92 -23.98
C PRO A 235 5.72 -11.65 -22.65
N TYR A 236 5.46 -12.68 -21.83
CA TYR A 236 4.90 -12.49 -20.51
C TYR A 236 5.77 -11.56 -19.64
N PHE A 237 7.06 -11.88 -19.46
CA PHE A 237 7.93 -11.09 -18.61
C PHE A 237 8.20 -9.69 -19.17
N ALA A 238 8.42 -9.56 -20.48
CA ALA A 238 8.72 -8.31 -21.15
C ALA A 238 7.55 -7.29 -21.03
N ASN A 239 6.31 -7.78 -20.99
CA ASN A 239 5.12 -6.92 -20.92
C ASN A 239 4.64 -6.70 -19.48
N ALA A 240 4.53 -7.77 -18.68
CA ALA A 240 3.99 -7.71 -17.32
C ALA A 240 4.94 -7.05 -16.31
N PHE A 241 6.25 -7.09 -16.57
CA PHE A 241 7.31 -6.53 -15.72
C PHE A 241 8.20 -5.56 -16.52
N ASP A 242 7.57 -4.75 -17.38
CA ASP A 242 8.25 -3.73 -18.17
C ASP A 242 8.75 -2.56 -17.29
N LEU A 243 9.98 -2.69 -16.80
CA LEU A 243 10.67 -1.63 -16.04
C LEU A 243 11.18 -0.48 -16.93
N SER A 244 11.15 -0.64 -18.26
CA SER A 244 11.57 0.40 -19.21
C SER A 244 10.45 1.39 -19.53
N ARG A 245 9.19 1.00 -19.25
CA ARG A 245 7.99 1.78 -19.51
C ARG A 245 8.12 3.23 -19.05
N VAL A 246 7.86 4.13 -19.99
CA VAL A 246 7.77 5.57 -19.73
C VAL A 246 6.31 5.99 -19.82
N PHE A 247 5.76 6.42 -18.70
CA PHE A 247 4.41 6.96 -18.65
C PHE A 247 4.39 8.40 -19.18
N LEU A 248 3.26 8.81 -19.77
CA LEU A 248 3.11 10.15 -20.35
C LEU A 248 3.24 11.23 -19.29
N TYR A 249 4.06 12.24 -19.56
CA TYR A 249 4.30 13.36 -18.66
C TYR A 249 3.01 14.10 -18.27
N LYS A 250 2.01 14.15 -19.15
CA LYS A 250 0.70 14.78 -18.87
C LYS A 250 -0.06 14.17 -17.68
N TRP A 251 0.21 12.91 -17.35
CA TRP A 251 -0.50 12.17 -16.30
C TRP A 251 0.27 12.10 -14.98
N THR A 252 1.52 12.54 -14.94
CA THR A 252 2.34 12.47 -13.73
C THR A 252 1.85 13.44 -12.68
N VAL A 253 1.67 12.97 -11.44
CA VAL A 253 1.33 13.80 -10.28
C VAL A 253 2.60 14.25 -9.56
N ASN A 254 3.63 13.41 -9.51
CA ASN A 254 4.94 13.75 -8.97
C ASN A 254 5.91 14.20 -10.07
N TRP A 255 6.95 14.94 -9.69
CA TRP A 255 7.99 15.47 -10.59
C TRP A 255 7.48 16.37 -11.74
N ARG A 256 6.22 16.84 -11.70
CA ARG A 256 5.63 17.76 -12.70
C ARG A 256 6.30 19.15 -12.71
N PHE A 257 7.05 19.48 -11.67
CA PHE A 257 7.85 20.70 -11.61
C PHE A 257 9.13 20.64 -12.45
N LEU A 258 9.53 19.46 -12.92
CA LEU A 258 10.59 19.31 -13.92
C LEU A 258 9.97 19.49 -15.31
N ASP A 259 10.71 20.08 -16.24
CA ASP A 259 10.31 20.10 -17.65
C ASP A 259 10.26 18.67 -18.24
N GLU A 260 9.50 18.52 -19.33
CA GLU A 260 9.24 17.20 -19.93
C GLU A 260 10.53 16.54 -20.45
N ALA A 261 11.49 17.30 -20.99
CA ALA A 261 12.73 16.73 -21.49
C ALA A 261 13.59 16.17 -20.34
N THR A 262 13.68 16.88 -19.23
CA THR A 262 14.35 16.39 -18.01
C THR A 262 13.63 15.18 -17.44
N PHE A 263 12.29 15.21 -17.35
CA PHE A 263 11.46 14.12 -16.83
C PHE A 263 11.66 12.81 -17.61
N LEU A 264 11.69 12.90 -18.94
CA LEU A 264 11.85 11.74 -19.82
C LEU A 264 13.31 11.28 -19.95
N SER A 265 14.27 12.03 -19.41
CA SER A 265 15.69 11.73 -19.58
C SER A 265 16.11 10.39 -18.92
N PRO A 266 16.97 9.59 -19.57
CA PRO A 266 17.58 8.41 -18.96
C PRO A 266 18.48 8.74 -17.76
N GLY A 267 18.99 9.98 -17.69
CA GLY A 267 19.76 10.49 -16.56
C GLY A 267 18.92 10.54 -15.30
N LEU A 268 17.74 11.18 -15.36
CA LEU A 268 16.83 11.27 -14.22
C LEU A 268 16.36 9.88 -13.77
N ALA A 269 15.98 9.00 -14.70
CA ALA A 269 15.53 7.65 -14.37
C ALA A 269 16.59 6.85 -13.58
N ARG A 270 17.86 6.90 -14.01
CA ARG A 270 18.97 6.27 -13.29
C ARG A 270 19.25 6.94 -11.95
N GLY A 271 19.17 8.27 -11.88
CA GLY A 271 19.34 9.02 -10.64
C GLY A 271 18.28 8.68 -9.59
N LEU A 272 17.01 8.59 -10.00
CA LEU A 272 15.90 8.18 -9.12
C LEU A 272 16.07 6.73 -8.63
N LEU A 273 16.50 5.81 -9.51
CA LEU A 273 16.77 4.43 -9.13
C LEU A 273 17.93 4.32 -8.14
N LEU A 274 19.03 5.05 -8.38
CA LEU A 274 20.15 5.11 -7.45
C LEU A 274 19.72 5.68 -6.09
N GLY A 275 18.97 6.80 -6.10
CA GLY A 275 18.43 7.41 -4.89
C GLY A 275 17.52 6.47 -4.10
N HIS A 276 16.63 5.75 -4.78
CA HIS A 276 15.79 4.71 -4.19
C HIS A 276 16.63 3.65 -3.47
N ALA A 277 17.62 3.07 -4.16
CA ALA A 277 18.49 2.06 -3.59
C ALA A 277 19.29 2.59 -2.40
N SER A 278 19.86 3.80 -2.51
CA SER A 278 20.63 4.44 -1.44
C SER A 278 19.79 4.68 -0.19
N VAL A 279 18.54 5.15 -0.32
CA VAL A 279 17.68 5.41 0.83
C VAL A 279 17.20 4.10 1.47
N LEU A 280 16.86 3.07 0.68
CA LEU A 280 16.56 1.74 1.22
C LEU A 280 17.75 1.16 2.01
N ILE A 281 18.95 1.27 1.46
CA ILE A 281 20.19 0.84 2.14
C ILE A 281 20.37 1.63 3.43
N ALA A 282 20.21 2.95 3.42
CA ALA A 282 20.32 3.78 4.62
C ALA A 282 19.31 3.35 5.70
N PHE A 283 18.04 3.12 5.34
CA PHE A 283 17.05 2.60 6.28
C PHE A 283 17.42 1.21 6.82
N GLY A 284 17.87 0.30 5.96
CA GLY A 284 18.33 -1.04 6.38
C GLY A 284 19.52 -0.99 7.34
N LEU A 285 20.51 -0.15 7.05
CA LEU A 285 21.75 -0.03 7.83
C LEU A 285 21.53 0.63 9.18
N PHE A 286 20.77 1.73 9.20
CA PHE A 286 20.75 2.65 10.34
C PHE A 286 19.42 2.67 11.10
N LYS A 287 18.30 2.30 10.47
CA LYS A 287 16.96 2.43 11.09
C LYS A 287 16.28 1.10 11.37
N TRP A 288 16.06 0.28 10.35
CA TRP A 288 15.31 -0.96 10.46
C TRP A 288 16.00 -2.01 11.35
N CYS A 289 17.34 -1.94 11.49
CA CYS A 289 18.12 -2.82 12.37
C CYS A 289 18.56 -2.15 13.70
N TYR A 290 18.13 -0.91 13.97
CA TYR A 290 18.62 -0.14 15.12
C TYR A 290 18.35 -0.83 16.47
N LYS A 291 17.11 -1.28 16.69
CA LYS A 291 16.69 -2.03 17.90
C LYS A 291 17.43 -3.38 18.08
N ASP A 292 18.14 -3.85 17.07
CA ASP A 292 18.84 -5.13 17.06
C ASP A 292 20.36 -4.99 17.26
N GLY A 293 20.83 -3.83 17.73
CA GLY A 293 22.26 -3.52 17.84
C GLY A 293 22.91 -3.12 16.51
N GLY A 294 22.09 -2.74 15.52
CA GLY A 294 22.53 -2.29 14.21
C GLY A 294 22.69 -3.41 13.19
N PHE A 295 22.84 -3.02 11.93
CA PHE A 295 22.92 -3.95 10.80
C PHE A 295 24.06 -4.97 10.91
N ILE A 296 25.24 -4.56 11.39
CA ILE A 296 26.40 -5.46 11.54
C ILE A 296 26.12 -6.61 12.52
N ALA A 297 25.38 -6.34 13.60
CA ALA A 297 24.98 -7.37 14.56
C ALA A 297 24.01 -8.37 13.93
N VAL A 298 23.01 -7.88 13.18
CA VAL A 298 22.07 -8.71 12.43
C VAL A 298 22.80 -9.56 11.37
N LEU A 299 23.71 -8.96 10.61
CA LEU A 299 24.50 -9.64 9.58
C LEU A 299 25.39 -10.74 10.17
N ARG A 300 26.09 -10.45 11.27
CA ARG A 300 26.92 -11.45 11.97
C ARG A 300 26.08 -12.65 12.43
N LYS A 301 24.89 -12.41 13.00
CA LYS A 301 23.97 -13.48 13.38
C LYS A 301 23.45 -14.26 12.18
N ALA A 302 23.08 -13.58 11.10
CA ALA A 302 22.61 -14.19 9.86
C ALA A 302 23.66 -15.16 9.28
N LEU A 303 24.94 -14.79 9.31
CA LEU A 303 26.03 -15.64 8.81
C LEU A 303 26.39 -16.78 9.77
N THR A 304 26.35 -16.55 11.09
CA THR A 304 26.74 -17.57 12.08
C THR A 304 25.64 -18.59 12.36
N ASN A 305 24.36 -18.20 12.28
CA ASN A 305 23.22 -19.05 12.61
C ASN A 305 22.07 -18.85 11.59
N PRO A 306 22.24 -19.26 10.32
CA PRO A 306 21.30 -18.94 9.24
C PRO A 306 19.90 -19.55 9.40
N MET A 307 19.75 -20.55 10.27
CA MET A 307 18.49 -21.22 10.62
C MET A 307 17.67 -20.49 11.68
N LYS A 308 18.25 -19.50 12.38
CA LYS A 308 17.63 -18.81 13.51
C LYS A 308 17.36 -17.35 13.18
N ALA A 309 16.40 -16.76 13.90
CA ALA A 309 16.10 -15.34 13.85
C ALA A 309 17.38 -14.51 14.02
N SER A 310 17.64 -13.59 13.08
CA SER A 310 18.83 -12.73 13.11
C SER A 310 18.64 -11.46 13.96
N GLY A 311 17.40 -11.09 14.26
CA GLY A 311 17.07 -10.01 15.20
C GLY A 311 17.47 -10.37 16.63
N VAL A 312 17.92 -9.38 17.40
CA VAL A 312 18.19 -9.53 18.84
C VAL A 312 16.92 -9.24 19.64
N SER A 313 16.14 -8.26 19.19
CA SER A 313 14.92 -7.82 19.86
C SER A 313 13.70 -8.50 19.24
N GLN A 314 12.63 -8.64 20.02
CA GLN A 314 11.36 -9.10 19.46
C GLN A 314 10.78 -8.03 18.53
N ILE A 315 10.78 -8.26 17.21
CA ILE A 315 10.11 -7.40 16.21
C ILE A 315 8.59 -7.34 16.47
N THR A 316 8.10 -6.23 16.96
CA THR A 316 6.67 -6.04 17.18
C THR A 316 5.91 -5.98 15.85
N ALA A 317 4.59 -6.14 15.90
CA ALA A 317 3.74 -5.87 14.75
C ALA A 317 3.90 -4.42 14.25
N ASP A 318 4.14 -3.48 15.16
CA ASP A 318 4.44 -2.10 14.84
C ASP A 318 5.71 -1.96 13.98
N ASP A 319 6.78 -2.64 14.38
CA ASP A 319 8.03 -2.66 13.62
C ASP A 319 7.80 -3.26 12.22
N VAL A 320 7.02 -4.34 12.11
CA VAL A 320 6.68 -4.95 10.81
C VAL A 320 5.97 -3.96 9.89
N VAL A 321 4.88 -3.35 10.37
CA VAL A 321 4.06 -2.44 9.56
C VAL A 321 4.86 -1.20 9.19
N THR A 322 5.62 -0.63 10.13
CA THR A 322 6.46 0.54 9.89
C THR A 322 7.55 0.27 8.85
N ILE A 323 8.24 -0.88 8.93
CA ILE A 323 9.27 -1.27 7.96
C ILE A 323 8.67 -1.43 6.56
N VAL A 324 7.55 -2.14 6.43
CA VAL A 324 6.93 -2.39 5.13
C VAL A 324 6.35 -1.10 4.52
N PHE A 325 5.65 -0.29 5.29
CA PHE A 325 5.09 0.97 4.81
C PHE A 325 6.17 2.02 4.49
N SER A 326 7.27 2.06 5.26
CA SER A 326 8.39 2.95 4.92
C SER A 326 9.11 2.52 3.64
N ALA A 327 9.29 1.21 3.39
CA ALA A 327 9.81 0.72 2.12
C ALA A 327 8.93 1.16 0.94
N ASN A 328 7.61 1.02 1.08
CA ASN A 328 6.65 1.47 0.07
C ASN A 328 6.73 2.99 -0.18
N LEU A 329 6.77 3.80 0.88
CA LEU A 329 6.87 5.26 0.77
C LEU A 329 8.16 5.71 0.08
N ILE A 330 9.30 5.06 0.35
CA ILE A 330 10.55 5.32 -0.38
C ILE A 330 10.33 5.07 -1.87
N GLY A 331 9.70 3.94 -2.23
CA GLY A 331 9.31 3.64 -3.60
C GLY A 331 8.44 4.71 -4.26
N ILE A 332 7.43 5.21 -3.54
CA ILE A 332 6.54 6.29 -4.01
C ILE A 332 7.32 7.58 -4.29
N ILE A 333 8.26 7.97 -3.40
CA ILE A 333 9.05 9.19 -3.57
C ILE A 333 9.92 9.11 -4.83
N PHE A 334 10.58 7.97 -5.06
CA PHE A 334 11.51 7.79 -6.17
C PHE A 334 10.87 7.26 -7.46
N ALA A 335 9.57 6.99 -7.48
CA ALA A 335 8.86 6.66 -8.71
C ALA A 335 9.00 7.83 -9.70
N ARG A 336 9.45 7.59 -10.93
CA ARG A 336 9.55 8.66 -11.93
C ARG A 336 8.19 9.24 -12.30
N SER A 337 7.19 8.38 -12.50
CA SER A 337 5.83 8.81 -12.83
C SER A 337 4.83 8.16 -11.91
N LEU A 338 3.90 8.97 -11.41
CA LEU A 338 2.75 8.50 -10.66
C LEU A 338 1.47 9.03 -11.29
N HIS A 339 0.59 8.12 -11.71
CA HIS A 339 -0.76 8.47 -12.15
C HIS A 339 -1.73 8.47 -10.97
N TYR A 340 -2.87 9.14 -11.13
CA TYR A 340 -3.85 9.36 -10.06
C TYR A 340 -4.32 8.09 -9.33
N GLN A 341 -4.38 6.95 -10.01
CA GLN A 341 -4.79 5.67 -9.41
C GLN A 341 -3.75 5.11 -8.42
N PHE A 342 -2.49 5.51 -8.55
CA PHE A 342 -1.40 5.04 -7.68
C PHE A 342 -1.48 5.63 -6.27
N TYR A 343 -2.35 6.61 -6.04
CA TYR A 343 -2.61 7.09 -4.68
C TYR A 343 -3.11 5.97 -3.76
N SER A 344 -3.90 5.03 -4.31
CA SER A 344 -4.40 3.88 -3.55
C SER A 344 -3.29 3.01 -2.94
N TRP A 345 -2.08 3.04 -3.48
CA TRP A 345 -0.95 2.23 -3.01
C TRP A 345 -0.49 2.59 -1.60
N TYR A 346 -0.79 3.79 -1.13
CA TYR A 346 -0.26 4.27 0.15
C TYR A 346 -1.16 5.25 0.92
N ALA A 347 -2.30 5.70 0.36
CA ALA A 347 -3.20 6.65 1.02
C ALA A 347 -3.54 6.27 2.47
N GLN A 348 -3.96 5.02 2.70
CA GLN A 348 -4.30 4.52 4.03
C GLN A 348 -3.08 4.16 4.90
N GLN A 349 -1.86 4.15 4.33
CA GLN A 349 -0.61 3.96 5.06
C GLN A 349 -0.09 5.27 5.67
N LEU A 350 -0.45 6.42 5.08
CA LEU A 350 0.08 7.72 5.49
C LEU A 350 -0.27 8.12 6.93
N PRO A 351 -1.53 8.00 7.41
CA PRO A 351 -1.82 8.35 8.81
C PRO A 351 -1.00 7.50 9.78
N PHE A 352 -0.83 6.20 9.50
CA PHE A 352 0.02 5.32 10.29
C PHE A 352 1.46 5.81 10.34
N LEU A 353 2.10 6.02 9.18
CA LEU A 353 3.49 6.47 9.10
C LEU A 353 3.68 7.83 9.78
N LEU A 354 2.75 8.76 9.58
CA LEU A 354 2.82 10.06 10.21
C LEU A 354 2.74 9.99 11.72
N TRP A 355 2.00 9.04 12.29
CA TRP A 355 2.00 8.83 13.74
C TRP A 355 3.26 8.17 14.29
N ARG A 356 4.14 7.65 13.43
CA ARG A 356 5.50 7.23 13.77
C ARG A 356 6.53 8.34 13.62
N THR A 357 6.09 9.58 13.39
CA THR A 357 6.96 10.76 13.36
C THR A 357 6.89 11.53 14.69
N PRO A 358 7.97 12.25 15.07
CA PRO A 358 7.98 13.10 16.26
C PRO A 358 7.20 14.42 16.08
N TYR A 359 6.59 14.63 14.90
CA TYR A 359 5.88 15.86 14.61
C TYR A 359 4.66 16.07 15.53
N PRO A 360 4.29 17.33 15.81
CA PRO A 360 3.02 17.61 16.48
C PRO A 360 1.85 17.22 15.57
N THR A 361 0.70 16.90 16.17
CA THR A 361 -0.51 16.46 15.44
C THR A 361 -0.91 17.42 14.32
N PHE A 362 -0.78 18.73 14.56
CA PHE A 362 -1.08 19.74 13.54
C PHE A 362 -0.23 19.55 12.26
N VAL A 363 1.08 19.35 12.40
CA VAL A 363 1.98 19.14 11.25
C VAL A 363 1.65 17.83 10.53
N LYS A 364 1.31 16.76 11.27
CA LYS A 364 0.86 15.49 10.67
C LYS A 364 -0.38 15.69 9.80
N LEU A 365 -1.36 16.43 10.30
CA LEU A 365 -2.58 16.75 9.55
C LEU A 365 -2.29 17.65 8.34
N CYS A 366 -1.40 18.65 8.46
CA CYS A 366 -0.99 19.47 7.33
C CYS A 366 -0.33 18.65 6.22
N ILE A 367 0.53 17.68 6.56
CA ILE A 367 1.14 16.77 5.58
C ILE A 367 0.07 15.93 4.89
N LEU A 368 -0.87 15.34 5.63
CA LEU A 368 -2.00 14.58 5.05
C LEU A 368 -2.84 15.43 4.10
N SER A 369 -3.21 16.65 4.53
CA SER A 369 -3.98 17.58 3.70
C SER A 369 -3.24 18.00 2.44
N ALA A 370 -1.92 18.21 2.51
CA ALA A 370 -1.10 18.54 1.34
C ALA A 370 -1.05 17.39 0.34
N VAL A 371 -0.91 16.13 0.82
CA VAL A 371 -0.97 14.94 -0.04
C VAL A 371 -2.35 14.81 -0.68
N GLU A 372 -3.44 14.85 0.10
CA GLU A 372 -4.80 14.74 -0.42
C GLU A 372 -5.10 15.85 -1.45
N TYR A 373 -4.70 17.10 -1.18
CA TYR A 373 -4.83 18.20 -2.13
C TYR A 373 -4.10 17.89 -3.44
N ALA A 374 -2.83 17.49 -3.37
CA ALA A 374 -2.03 17.25 -4.56
C ALA A 374 -2.58 16.15 -5.47
N TRP A 375 -3.19 15.09 -4.90
CA TRP A 375 -3.86 14.03 -5.67
C TRP A 375 -5.23 14.42 -6.22
N ASN A 376 -5.81 15.53 -5.78
CA ASN A 376 -7.10 16.02 -6.28
C ASN A 376 -6.97 17.13 -7.33
N VAL A 377 -5.81 17.80 -7.45
CA VAL A 377 -5.53 18.76 -8.52
C VAL A 377 -5.34 18.02 -9.86
N TYR A 378 -6.20 18.30 -10.84
CA TYR A 378 -6.15 17.71 -12.18
C TYR A 378 -6.34 18.77 -13.28
N PRO A 379 -5.46 18.84 -14.31
CA PRO A 379 -4.14 18.18 -14.36
C PRO A 379 -3.21 18.71 -13.26
N SER A 380 -2.13 17.98 -12.98
CA SER A 380 -1.18 18.37 -11.94
C SER A 380 -0.43 19.64 -12.34
N THR A 381 -0.10 20.47 -11.35
CA THR A 381 0.68 21.71 -11.51
C THR A 381 2.06 21.58 -10.89
N VAL A 382 2.95 22.52 -11.20
CA VAL A 382 4.26 22.65 -10.54
C VAL A 382 4.09 22.70 -9.02
N VAL A 383 3.11 23.48 -8.54
CA VAL A 383 2.82 23.64 -7.10
C VAL A 383 2.28 22.36 -6.49
N SER A 384 1.24 21.75 -7.07
CA SER A 384 0.65 20.52 -6.49
C SER A 384 1.65 19.38 -6.46
N SER A 385 2.50 19.27 -7.48
CA SER A 385 3.55 18.26 -7.55
C SER A 385 4.69 18.50 -6.57
N GLY A 386 5.15 19.74 -6.43
CA GLY A 386 6.15 20.13 -5.43
C GLY A 386 5.65 19.88 -4.01
N MET A 387 4.38 20.19 -3.74
CA MET A 387 3.72 19.88 -2.46
C MET A 387 3.70 18.37 -2.19
N LEU A 388 3.33 17.54 -3.19
CA LEU A 388 3.29 16.09 -3.02
C LEU A 388 4.66 15.52 -2.66
N VAL A 389 5.69 15.87 -3.43
CA VAL A 389 7.06 15.38 -3.20
C VAL A 389 7.56 15.85 -1.83
N THR A 390 7.37 17.13 -1.49
CA THR A 390 7.78 17.69 -0.20
C THR A 390 7.06 17.00 0.96
N ALA A 391 5.74 16.80 0.88
CA ALA A 391 4.95 16.16 1.92
C ALA A 391 5.40 14.71 2.17
N ASN A 392 5.66 13.95 1.11
CA ASN A 392 6.15 12.57 1.22
C ASN A 392 7.59 12.51 1.78
N VAL A 393 8.47 13.42 1.35
CA VAL A 393 9.84 13.52 1.90
C VAL A 393 9.80 13.89 3.39
N LEU A 394 8.95 14.84 3.80
CA LEU A 394 8.76 15.18 5.22
C LEU A 394 8.22 13.99 6.01
N ALA A 395 7.26 13.23 5.48
CA ALA A 395 6.79 12.01 6.13
C ALA A 395 7.93 11.00 6.32
N LEU A 396 8.78 10.79 5.31
CA LEU A 396 9.91 9.87 5.38
C LEU A 396 10.98 10.33 6.39
N ILE A 397 11.34 11.62 6.38
CA ILE A 397 12.26 12.22 7.36
C ILE A 397 11.69 12.08 8.77
N GLY A 398 10.41 12.34 8.94
CA GLY A 398 9.73 12.14 10.21
C GLY A 398 9.83 10.70 10.71
N VAL A 399 9.66 9.71 9.84
CA VAL A 399 9.79 8.28 10.18
C VAL A 399 11.23 7.92 10.52
N TRP A 400 12.21 8.52 9.82
CA TRP A 400 13.63 8.36 10.13
C TRP A 400 13.97 8.82 11.55
N HIS A 401 13.42 9.95 11.99
CA HIS A 401 13.67 10.50 13.33
C HIS A 401 12.72 9.99 14.42
N GLY A 402 11.59 9.41 14.06
CA GLY A 402 10.61 8.91 15.02
C GLY A 402 10.94 7.54 15.60
N TYR A 403 10.20 7.14 16.62
CA TYR A 403 10.35 5.85 17.29
C TYR A 403 9.11 4.99 17.04
N PRO A 404 9.24 3.65 16.93
CA PRO A 404 8.11 2.77 17.23
C PRO A 404 7.80 2.99 18.72
N MET A 405 6.69 3.65 19.04
CA MET A 405 6.33 4.03 20.41
C MET A 405 6.07 2.79 21.27
N ASP A 406 7.11 2.30 21.93
CA ASP A 406 7.00 1.55 23.18
C ASP A 406 7.11 2.56 24.33
N THR A 407 6.10 3.42 24.54
CA THR A 407 5.96 4.06 25.85
C THR A 407 5.18 3.09 26.73
N PRO A 408 5.76 2.60 27.84
CA PRO A 408 4.95 2.05 28.92
C PRO A 408 3.90 3.10 29.28
N GLN A 409 2.67 2.68 29.51
CA GLN A 409 1.75 3.51 30.29
C GLN A 409 2.51 3.86 31.56
N SER A 410 2.84 5.14 31.73
CA SER A 410 3.27 5.63 33.02
C SER A 410 2.12 5.31 33.97
N ASP A 411 2.30 4.30 34.80
CA ASP A 411 1.62 4.22 36.08
C ASP A 411 2.00 5.50 36.80
N SER A 412 1.18 6.53 36.60
CA SER A 412 1.11 7.67 37.49
C SER A 412 0.74 7.08 38.83
N GLY A 413 1.77 6.86 39.66
CA GLY A 413 1.62 6.42 41.03
C GLY A 413 0.64 7.34 41.72
N VAL A 414 -0.58 6.84 41.92
CA VAL A 414 -1.45 7.34 42.97
C VAL A 414 -0.88 6.71 44.24
N LYS A 415 0.05 7.42 44.87
CA LYS A 415 0.23 7.26 46.32
C LYS A 415 -1.06 7.73 46.95
N THR A 416 -1.87 6.77 47.39
CA THR A 416 -2.88 7.01 48.41
C THR A 416 -2.14 7.15 49.74
N ASP A 417 -2.10 8.35 50.26
CA ASP A 417 -2.01 8.57 51.71
C ASP A 417 -3.30 8.06 52.39
#